data_AF-A0A2D9Q4L7-F1
#
_entry.id   AF-A0A2D9Q4L7-F1
#
_cell.length_a   1.000
_cell.length_b   1.000
_cell.length_c   1.000
_cell.angle_alpha   90.00
_cell.angle_beta   90.00
_cell.angle_gamma   90.00
#
_symmetry.space_group_name_H-M   'P 1'
#
loop_
_entity.id
_entity.type
_entity.pdbx_description
1 polymer ?
#
loop_
_entity_poly.entity_id
_entity_poly.type
_entity_poly.pdbx_seq_one_letter_code
_entity_poly.pdbx_strand_id
1 'polypeptide(L)'
;MGKTQRRSLSVFLGFLIVSVVAHPVALAEAAWEEDGWLRTSFAKERLDLGDEFGCYGMPGLSWSNDPGAVANACKTYIEERTNASRWGVSPLSIFTPPTLTMADHTKVASQGFVVHGDETGLEDTAWHDETDRPADLWEWYNLGRRGGSLEKGIASLEDLQTEVEAGGLVNLYWIGRVNDATVRHDRDVLAYLDEAPNVWLTTWGEAWSSWSGKRCYEYQRDVAEVEGKTVITFESKETEVCRSVFDELPWNVPSTWLIDVEGASVSEVSTHGTSLRLPSIEGEKVAKEGWRQQADGTLVLSVLNGHAVNITVNATGIEHDILAQTEFFNNHSAAVTVAGHETTDLFKWAKRFVDDTDVRFTWLVQPRPAEAADAWIPYAVVGVSVLTVFIMLGVLGREGLGPWSSLANRKGSKKAFSDEENKRSLDADEEAE
;
A
#
# COMPACT_ATOMS: atom_id res chain seq x y z
N MET A 1 -33.56 44.79 5.21
CA MET A 1 -33.60 43.34 5.57
C MET A 1 -32.92 42.42 4.54
N GLY A 2 -31.80 42.81 3.89
CA GLY A 2 -31.24 42.01 2.77
C GLY A 2 -29.80 41.48 2.91
N LYS A 3 -28.94 42.11 3.74
CA LYS A 3 -27.51 41.75 3.82
C LYS A 3 -27.20 40.69 4.89
N THR A 4 -27.83 40.78 6.06
CA THR A 4 -27.58 39.86 7.19
C THR A 4 -28.12 38.45 6.92
N GLN A 5 -29.27 38.36 6.25
CA GLN A 5 -29.92 37.08 5.89
C GLN A 5 -29.16 36.34 4.77
N ARG A 6 -28.57 37.06 3.80
CA ARG A 6 -27.67 36.47 2.80
C ARG A 6 -26.38 35.94 3.40
N ARG A 7 -25.76 36.66 4.35
CA ARG A 7 -24.56 36.19 5.07
C ARG A 7 -24.83 34.91 5.87
N SER A 8 -25.96 34.84 6.57
CA SER A 8 -26.35 33.64 7.33
C SER A 8 -26.59 32.43 6.42
N LEU A 9 -27.22 32.62 5.25
CA LEU A 9 -27.43 31.55 4.28
C LEU A 9 -26.12 31.05 3.66
N SER A 10 -25.18 31.95 3.33
CA SER A 10 -23.87 31.58 2.79
C SER A 10 -23.00 30.83 3.82
N VAL A 11 -23.05 31.22 5.10
CA VAL A 11 -22.35 30.51 6.17
C VAL A 11 -22.97 29.11 6.39
N PHE A 12 -24.30 29.00 6.34
CA PHE A 12 -25.00 27.72 6.47
C PHE A 12 -24.72 26.78 5.29
N LEU A 13 -24.67 27.30 4.07
CA LEU A 13 -24.30 26.53 2.88
C LEU A 13 -22.82 26.10 2.93
N GLY A 14 -21.93 26.98 3.39
CA GLY A 14 -20.54 26.64 3.64
C GLY A 14 -20.39 25.52 4.68
N PHE A 15 -21.16 25.58 5.76
CA PHE A 15 -21.17 24.53 6.78
C PHE A 15 -21.74 23.20 6.27
N LEU A 16 -22.74 23.23 5.39
CA LEU A 16 -23.28 22.03 4.73
C LEU A 16 -22.28 21.41 3.75
N ILE A 17 -21.53 22.22 3.01
CA ILE A 17 -20.51 21.71 2.10
C ILE A 17 -19.34 21.11 2.90
N VAL A 18 -18.88 21.81 3.95
CA VAL A 18 -17.83 21.31 4.85
C VAL A 18 -18.28 20.03 5.55
N SER A 19 -19.54 19.95 6.00
CA SER A 19 -20.03 18.72 6.60
C SER A 19 -20.01 17.60 5.58
N VAL A 20 -20.60 17.75 4.38
CA VAL A 20 -20.59 16.70 3.33
C VAL A 20 -19.18 16.21 2.99
N VAL A 21 -18.18 17.09 2.97
CA VAL A 21 -16.77 16.73 2.73
C VAL A 21 -16.13 16.02 3.94
N ALA A 22 -16.53 16.37 5.16
CA ALA A 22 -15.99 15.76 6.39
C ALA A 22 -16.69 14.43 6.78
N HIS A 23 -17.86 14.10 6.22
CA HIS A 23 -18.58 12.87 6.58
C HIS A 23 -17.76 11.59 6.32
N PRO A 24 -17.11 11.38 5.15
CA PRO A 24 -16.42 10.11 4.89
C PRO A 24 -15.30 9.82 5.91
N VAL A 25 -14.56 10.86 6.32
CA VAL A 25 -13.45 10.76 7.30
C VAL A 25 -14.00 10.46 8.69
N ALA A 26 -15.02 11.19 9.14
CA ALA A 26 -15.64 10.96 10.45
C ALA A 26 -16.35 9.59 10.55
N LEU A 27 -16.88 9.09 9.43
CA LEU A 27 -17.48 7.75 9.34
C LEU A 27 -16.43 6.64 9.36
N ALA A 28 -15.29 6.86 8.71
CA ALA A 28 -14.17 5.93 8.80
C ALA A 28 -13.63 5.87 10.23
N GLU A 29 -13.31 7.00 10.87
CA GLU A 29 -12.75 7.06 12.23
C GLU A 29 -13.62 6.36 13.30
N ALA A 30 -14.93 6.32 13.13
CA ALA A 30 -15.83 5.63 14.06
C ALA A 30 -16.10 4.16 13.73
N ALA A 31 -15.60 3.67 12.59
CA ALA A 31 -15.87 2.31 12.10
C ALA A 31 -14.78 1.29 12.49
N TRP A 32 -13.69 1.74 13.10
CA TRP A 32 -12.58 0.89 13.51
C TRP A 32 -12.02 1.32 14.87
N GLU A 33 -11.32 0.38 15.52
CA GLU A 33 -10.59 0.60 16.76
C GLU A 33 -9.10 0.37 16.52
N GLU A 34 -8.26 1.19 17.15
CA GLU A 34 -6.81 1.01 17.07
C GLU A 34 -6.38 -0.23 17.84
N ASP A 35 -5.69 -1.15 17.17
CA ASP A 35 -5.14 -2.38 17.75
C ASP A 35 -3.70 -2.18 18.28
N GLY A 36 -3.09 -1.02 18.02
CA GLY A 36 -1.86 -0.50 18.62
C GLY A 36 -0.56 -1.20 18.19
N TRP A 37 -0.62 -2.33 17.49
CA TRP A 37 0.57 -3.15 17.23
C TRP A 37 1.56 -2.50 16.25
N LEU A 38 1.08 -1.70 15.30
CA LEU A 38 1.94 -0.96 14.35
C LEU A 38 2.94 -0.04 15.07
N ARG A 39 2.62 0.41 16.28
CA ARG A 39 3.49 1.28 17.09
C ARG A 39 4.44 0.51 18.01
N THR A 40 4.38 -0.81 18.00
CA THR A 40 5.18 -1.65 18.90
C THR A 40 6.54 -1.99 18.29
N SER A 41 7.47 -2.42 19.16
CA SER A 41 8.77 -2.93 18.72
C SER A 41 8.67 -4.14 17.80
N PHE A 42 7.56 -4.89 17.86
CA PHE A 42 7.30 -6.03 17.00
C PHE A 42 7.14 -5.60 15.53
N ALA A 43 6.43 -4.51 15.27
CA ALA A 43 6.30 -3.97 13.91
C ALA A 43 7.68 -3.59 13.36
N LYS A 44 8.49 -2.91 14.17
CA LYS A 44 9.87 -2.57 13.81
C LYS A 44 10.73 -3.80 13.52
N GLU A 45 10.64 -4.84 14.34
CA GLU A 45 11.37 -6.10 14.15
C GLU A 45 11.02 -6.76 12.80
N ARG A 46 9.74 -6.80 12.42
CA ARG A 46 9.33 -7.32 11.10
C ARG A 46 9.93 -6.51 9.95
N LEU A 47 9.90 -5.18 10.05
CA LEU A 47 10.51 -4.31 9.04
C LEU A 47 12.02 -4.50 8.96
N ASP A 48 12.70 -4.60 10.10
CA ASP A 48 14.16 -4.82 10.17
C ASP A 48 14.55 -6.16 9.53
N LEU A 49 13.70 -7.20 9.65
CA LEU A 49 13.87 -8.48 8.95
C LEU A 49 13.63 -8.38 7.43
N GLY A 50 12.95 -7.34 6.95
CA GLY A 50 12.67 -7.10 5.52
C GLY A 50 11.22 -7.30 5.11
N ASP A 51 10.27 -7.39 6.05
CA ASP A 51 8.85 -7.37 5.71
C ASP A 51 8.38 -5.97 5.27
N GLU A 52 7.22 -5.95 4.65
CA GLU A 52 6.52 -4.75 4.19
C GLU A 52 5.12 -4.65 4.81
N PHE A 53 4.70 -3.44 5.13
CA PHE A 53 3.31 -3.11 5.43
C PHE A 53 2.66 -2.43 4.23
N GLY A 54 1.69 -3.11 3.64
CA GLY A 54 0.80 -2.59 2.61
C GLY A 54 -0.62 -2.42 3.14
N CYS A 55 -1.51 -1.98 2.26
CA CYS A 55 -2.89 -1.67 2.61
C CYS A 55 -3.86 -2.77 2.16
N TYR A 56 -4.74 -3.25 3.03
CA TYR A 56 -5.85 -4.11 2.60
C TYR A 56 -7.15 -3.33 2.40
N GLY A 57 -7.39 -2.33 3.26
CA GLY A 57 -8.58 -1.50 3.17
C GLY A 57 -8.84 -0.75 4.47
N MET A 58 -9.94 -0.01 4.49
CA MET A 58 -10.33 0.82 5.62
C MET A 58 -11.80 0.55 6.01
N PRO A 59 -12.09 0.05 7.22
CA PRO A 59 -13.46 -0.11 7.70
C PRO A 59 -14.24 1.20 7.61
N GLY A 60 -15.51 1.11 7.21
CA GLY A 60 -16.39 2.28 7.00
C GLY A 60 -16.25 2.95 5.63
N LEU A 61 -15.23 2.61 4.84
CA LEU A 61 -15.08 3.03 3.45
C LEU A 61 -15.39 1.88 2.49
N SER A 62 -15.74 2.22 1.25
CA SER A 62 -16.07 1.24 0.22
C SER A 62 -15.26 1.48 -1.05
N TRP A 63 -14.63 0.41 -1.53
CA TRP A 63 -13.97 0.34 -2.83
C TRP A 63 -14.90 0.73 -3.98
N SER A 64 -16.18 0.35 -3.94
CA SER A 64 -17.14 0.67 -5.00
C SER A 64 -17.50 2.16 -5.06
N ASN A 65 -17.36 2.87 -3.94
CA ASN A 65 -17.81 4.26 -3.83
C ASN A 65 -16.67 5.21 -4.13
N ASP A 66 -15.53 5.01 -3.48
CA ASP A 66 -14.34 5.83 -3.67
C ASP A 66 -13.06 5.03 -3.35
N PRO A 67 -12.47 4.36 -4.36
CA PRO A 67 -11.21 3.65 -4.22
C PRO A 67 -10.06 4.55 -3.75
N GLY A 68 -10.04 5.81 -4.19
CA GLY A 68 -9.00 6.77 -3.81
C GLY A 68 -9.09 7.13 -2.33
N ALA A 69 -10.30 7.29 -1.78
CA ALA A 69 -10.49 7.52 -0.35
C ALA A 69 -10.06 6.31 0.50
N VAL A 70 -10.36 5.08 0.07
CA VAL A 70 -9.90 3.86 0.77
C VAL A 70 -8.37 3.81 0.80
N ALA A 71 -7.73 4.03 -0.36
CA ALA A 71 -6.28 4.03 -0.50
C ALA A 71 -5.63 5.10 0.38
N ASN A 72 -6.11 6.35 0.29
CA ASN A 72 -5.56 7.46 1.07
C ASN A 72 -5.71 7.25 2.58
N ALA A 73 -6.89 6.85 3.04
CA ALA A 73 -7.14 6.64 4.47
C ALA A 73 -6.25 5.54 5.05
N CYS A 74 -6.07 4.44 4.31
CA CYS A 74 -5.19 3.37 4.75
C CYS A 74 -3.71 3.77 4.72
N LYS A 75 -3.27 4.50 3.69
CA LYS A 75 -1.91 5.06 3.62
C LYS A 75 -1.62 5.93 4.85
N THR A 76 -2.49 6.91 5.13
CA THR A 76 -2.38 7.77 6.31
C THR A 76 -2.35 6.95 7.59
N TYR A 77 -3.20 5.91 7.71
CA TYR A 77 -3.22 5.04 8.88
C TYR A 77 -1.85 4.38 9.16
N ILE A 78 -1.17 3.86 8.13
CA ILE A 78 0.15 3.24 8.25
C ILE A 78 1.22 4.29 8.58
N GLU A 79 1.31 5.37 7.78
CA GLU A 79 2.38 6.39 7.88
C GLU A 79 2.37 7.13 9.23
N GLU A 80 1.21 7.33 9.85
CA GLU A 80 1.09 7.93 11.18
C GLU A 80 1.56 7.01 12.33
N ARG A 81 1.85 5.75 12.03
CA ARG A 81 2.10 4.69 13.03
C ARG A 81 3.46 4.04 12.87
N THR A 82 3.92 3.82 11.64
CA THR A 82 5.20 3.16 11.34
C THR A 82 5.64 3.44 9.90
N ASN A 83 6.87 3.07 9.57
CA ASN A 83 7.30 2.98 8.18
C ASN A 83 6.67 1.76 7.50
N ALA A 84 6.47 1.84 6.19
CA ALA A 84 5.99 0.71 5.40
C ALA A 84 7.07 -0.34 5.11
N SER A 85 8.35 0.05 5.10
CA SER A 85 9.49 -0.84 4.92
C SER A 85 10.70 -0.31 5.69
N ARG A 86 11.74 -1.15 5.87
CA ARG A 86 13.07 -0.63 6.25
C ARG A 86 13.65 0.34 5.21
N TRP A 87 13.14 0.31 3.97
CA TRP A 87 13.62 1.14 2.87
C TRP A 87 12.88 2.46 2.69
N GLY A 88 11.66 2.59 3.23
CA GLY A 88 10.84 3.77 3.00
C GLY A 88 9.64 3.87 3.93
N VAL A 89 9.18 5.11 4.10
CA VAL A 89 8.05 5.43 4.99
C VAL A 89 6.73 5.08 4.34
N SER A 90 6.54 5.47 3.08
CA SER A 90 5.29 5.37 2.34
C SER A 90 5.03 3.94 1.84
N PRO A 91 3.82 3.37 2.01
CA PRO A 91 3.48 2.04 1.51
C PRO A 91 3.32 2.05 -0.01
N LEU A 92 3.86 1.01 -0.66
CA LEU A 92 3.81 0.84 -2.13
C LEU A 92 2.72 -0.12 -2.58
N SER A 93 2.33 -1.01 -1.68
CA SER A 93 1.44 -2.14 -1.95
C SER A 93 0.06 -1.94 -1.35
N ILE A 94 -0.97 -2.28 -2.12
CA ILE A 94 -2.36 -2.24 -1.70
C ILE A 94 -3.15 -3.39 -2.32
N PHE A 95 -4.13 -3.93 -1.61
CA PHE A 95 -5.14 -4.82 -2.17
C PHE A 95 -6.18 -4.01 -2.95
N THR A 96 -6.63 -4.54 -4.09
CA THR A 96 -7.81 -4.03 -4.78
C THR A 96 -8.72 -5.19 -5.18
N PRO A 97 -10.06 -5.04 -5.04
CA PRO A 97 -10.98 -6.10 -5.44
C PRO A 97 -11.14 -6.16 -6.96
N PRO A 98 -11.48 -7.35 -7.52
CA PRO A 98 -11.57 -7.55 -8.97
C PRO A 98 -12.71 -6.80 -9.67
N THR A 99 -13.52 -6.06 -8.91
CA THR A 99 -14.63 -5.26 -9.42
C THR A 99 -14.21 -3.86 -9.86
N LEU A 100 -12.96 -3.44 -9.59
CA LEU A 100 -12.48 -2.11 -9.93
C LEU A 100 -12.12 -1.99 -11.41
N THR A 101 -12.37 -0.82 -11.98
CA THR A 101 -11.98 -0.51 -13.36
C THR A 101 -10.56 0.07 -13.41
N MET A 102 -9.92 0.11 -14.58
CA MET A 102 -8.60 0.78 -14.72
C MET A 102 -8.64 2.26 -14.28
N ALA A 103 -9.77 2.94 -14.47
CA ALA A 103 -9.95 4.32 -13.98
C ALA A 103 -9.94 4.39 -12.45
N ASP A 104 -10.45 3.35 -11.77
CA ASP A 104 -10.40 3.25 -10.31
C ASP A 104 -8.99 2.92 -9.82
N HIS A 105 -8.25 2.04 -10.51
CA HIS A 105 -6.84 1.81 -10.23
C HIS A 105 -6.01 3.09 -10.42
N THR A 106 -6.32 3.93 -11.41
CA THR A 106 -5.66 5.24 -11.57
C THR A 106 -5.88 6.15 -10.35
N LYS A 107 -7.07 6.11 -9.71
CA LYS A 107 -7.31 6.85 -8.47
C LYS A 107 -6.46 6.29 -7.32
N VAL A 108 -6.35 4.97 -7.20
CA VAL A 108 -5.50 4.31 -6.20
C VAL A 108 -4.03 4.69 -6.42
N ALA A 109 -3.55 4.63 -7.66
CA ALA A 109 -2.19 5.01 -8.04
C ALA A 109 -1.88 6.48 -7.71
N SER A 110 -2.86 7.39 -7.89
CA SER A 110 -2.70 8.80 -7.54
C SER A 110 -2.48 9.05 -6.03
N GLN A 111 -2.71 8.05 -5.17
CA GLN A 111 -2.40 8.12 -3.74
C GLN A 111 -0.98 7.64 -3.42
N GLY A 112 -0.22 7.17 -4.41
CA GLY A 112 1.17 6.72 -4.29
C GLY A 112 1.35 5.20 -4.24
N PHE A 113 0.31 4.40 -4.47
CA PHE A 113 0.42 2.95 -4.59
C PHE A 113 0.84 2.55 -6.02
N VAL A 114 1.66 1.51 -6.11
CA VAL A 114 2.24 1.05 -7.38
C VAL A 114 2.04 -0.45 -7.61
N VAL A 115 1.80 -1.21 -6.54
CA VAL A 115 1.34 -2.60 -6.62
C VAL A 115 -0.08 -2.67 -6.06
N HIS A 116 -1.07 -3.06 -6.88
CA HIS A 116 -2.49 -3.04 -6.48
C HIS A 116 -3.04 -4.41 -6.11
N GLY A 117 -2.15 -5.39 -5.97
CA GLY A 117 -2.45 -6.72 -5.50
C GLY A 117 -2.45 -7.74 -6.63
N ASP A 118 -3.09 -8.87 -6.35
CA ASP A 118 -3.11 -10.03 -7.20
C ASP A 118 -4.54 -10.44 -7.59
N GLU A 119 -4.68 -11.01 -8.79
CA GLU A 119 -5.98 -11.38 -9.37
C GLU A 119 -7.02 -10.25 -9.35
N THR A 120 -6.62 -9.03 -9.70
CA THR A 120 -7.49 -7.83 -9.69
C THR A 120 -8.42 -7.76 -10.90
N GLY A 121 -8.39 -8.76 -11.77
CA GLY A 121 -9.29 -8.88 -12.92
C GLY A 121 -9.02 -7.87 -14.06
N LEU A 122 -7.96 -7.07 -13.97
CA LEU A 122 -7.52 -6.20 -15.07
C LEU A 122 -6.89 -7.02 -16.20
N GLU A 123 -7.04 -6.52 -17.43
CA GLU A 123 -6.40 -7.12 -18.62
C GLU A 123 -4.88 -6.90 -18.62
N ASP A 124 -4.43 -5.70 -18.23
CA ASP A 124 -3.00 -5.41 -18.05
C ASP A 124 -2.52 -6.10 -16.77
N THR A 125 -1.61 -7.05 -16.91
CA THR A 125 -1.21 -7.95 -15.84
C THR A 125 0.19 -8.51 -16.10
N ALA A 126 0.85 -8.99 -15.05
CA ALA A 126 2.16 -9.63 -15.17
C ALA A 126 2.32 -10.80 -14.20
N TRP A 127 3.34 -11.60 -14.47
CA TRP A 127 3.80 -12.73 -13.67
C TRP A 127 2.76 -13.85 -13.54
N HIS A 128 2.03 -14.14 -14.63
CA HIS A 128 1.23 -15.37 -14.75
C HIS A 128 2.04 -16.58 -15.19
N ASP A 129 3.20 -16.36 -15.80
CA ASP A 129 4.21 -17.38 -16.09
C ASP A 129 5.64 -16.81 -15.91
N GLU A 130 6.68 -17.61 -16.20
CA GLU A 130 8.09 -17.24 -16.02
C GLU A 130 8.58 -16.19 -17.05
N THR A 131 7.86 -16.02 -18.15
CA THR A 131 8.20 -15.11 -19.24
C THR A 131 7.35 -13.84 -19.27
N ASP A 132 6.20 -13.86 -18.59
CA ASP A 132 5.25 -12.77 -18.45
C ASP A 132 5.78 -11.65 -17.53
N ARG A 133 6.79 -10.95 -18.02
CA ARG A 133 7.44 -9.83 -17.33
C ARG A 133 6.68 -8.53 -17.60
N PRO A 134 6.54 -7.64 -16.59
CA PRO A 134 5.94 -6.34 -16.80
C PRO A 134 6.82 -5.47 -17.70
N ALA A 135 6.23 -4.98 -18.78
CA ALA A 135 6.76 -3.97 -19.68
C ALA A 135 6.47 -2.55 -19.17
N ASP A 136 5.31 -2.35 -18.53
CA ASP A 136 4.80 -1.05 -18.08
C ASP A 136 4.32 -1.05 -16.63
N LEU A 137 4.09 0.15 -16.09
CA LEU A 137 3.72 0.33 -14.68
C LEU A 137 2.35 -0.26 -14.32
N TRP A 138 1.41 -0.31 -15.27
CA TRP A 138 0.04 -0.74 -15.00
C TRP A 138 -0.10 -2.25 -14.84
N GLU A 139 0.83 -3.03 -15.36
CA GLU A 139 0.81 -4.50 -15.21
C GLU A 139 1.09 -4.94 -13.76
N TRP A 140 1.73 -4.07 -12.96
CA TRP A 140 1.86 -4.26 -11.51
C TRP A 140 0.56 -4.05 -10.73
N TYR A 141 -0.52 -3.60 -11.41
CA TYR A 141 -1.84 -3.49 -10.80
C TYR A 141 -2.58 -4.82 -10.75
N ASN A 142 -2.08 -5.84 -11.44
CA ASN A 142 -2.62 -7.19 -11.42
C ASN A 142 -1.48 -8.19 -11.48
N LEU A 143 -1.04 -8.69 -10.33
CA LEU A 143 -0.04 -9.76 -10.27
C LEU A 143 -0.71 -11.14 -10.35
N GLY A 144 -0.06 -12.06 -11.05
CA GLY A 144 -0.42 -13.48 -11.00
C GLY A 144 -0.19 -14.11 -9.61
N ARG A 145 -0.86 -15.23 -9.33
CA ARG A 145 -0.66 -16.06 -8.12
C ARG A 145 0.01 -17.39 -8.45
N ARG A 146 1.13 -17.35 -9.19
CA ARG A 146 1.83 -18.56 -9.64
C ARG A 146 2.18 -19.53 -8.51
N GLY A 147 2.63 -19.02 -7.36
CA GLY A 147 2.99 -19.86 -6.22
C GLY A 147 1.80 -20.34 -5.40
N GLY A 148 0.58 -19.92 -5.73
CA GLY A 148 -0.64 -20.35 -5.06
C GLY A 148 -0.75 -19.86 -3.61
N SER A 149 -1.06 -20.77 -2.69
CA SER A 149 -1.36 -20.47 -1.29
C SER A 149 -0.29 -21.01 -0.34
N LEU A 150 -0.04 -20.33 0.77
CA LEU A 150 0.68 -20.88 1.93
C LEU A 150 -0.20 -21.69 2.89
N GLU A 151 -1.49 -21.81 2.63
CA GLU A 151 -2.46 -22.38 3.56
C GLU A 151 -2.45 -23.92 3.52
N LYS A 152 -2.41 -24.54 4.69
CA LYS A 152 -2.39 -26.00 4.79
C LYS A 152 -3.64 -26.62 4.15
N GLY A 153 -3.42 -27.52 3.21
CA GLY A 153 -4.48 -28.22 2.48
C GLY A 153 -4.99 -27.48 1.24
N ILE A 154 -4.46 -26.29 0.95
CA ILE A 154 -4.65 -25.55 -0.31
C ILE A 154 -3.31 -25.44 -1.04
N ALA A 155 -2.24 -25.20 -0.29
CA ALA A 155 -0.87 -25.17 -0.78
C ALA A 155 -0.49 -26.44 -1.54
N SER A 156 0.25 -26.28 -2.64
CA SER A 156 0.80 -27.37 -3.44
C SER A 156 2.31 -27.20 -3.54
N LEU A 157 3.06 -28.07 -2.85
CA LEU A 157 4.52 -28.03 -2.85
C LEU A 157 5.10 -28.35 -4.25
N GLU A 158 4.50 -29.30 -4.96
CA GLU A 158 4.94 -29.72 -6.29
C GLU A 158 4.79 -28.59 -7.32
N ASP A 159 3.65 -27.90 -7.30
CA ASP A 159 3.42 -26.76 -8.19
C ASP A 159 4.39 -25.63 -7.84
N LEU A 160 4.55 -25.29 -6.55
CA LEU A 160 5.49 -24.25 -6.13
C LEU A 160 6.94 -24.55 -6.56
N GLN A 161 7.39 -25.80 -6.41
CA GLN A 161 8.73 -26.22 -6.84
C GLN A 161 8.92 -26.00 -8.34
N THR A 162 7.92 -26.38 -9.13
CA THR A 162 7.93 -26.21 -10.59
C THR A 162 8.02 -24.73 -10.96
N GLU A 163 7.21 -23.87 -10.33
CA GLU A 163 7.18 -22.44 -10.63
C GLU A 163 8.47 -21.72 -10.20
N VAL A 164 9.05 -22.11 -9.06
CA VAL A 164 10.34 -21.56 -8.58
C VAL A 164 11.49 -22.00 -9.48
N GLU A 165 11.51 -23.26 -9.93
CA GLU A 165 12.52 -23.76 -10.88
C GLU A 165 12.41 -23.08 -12.25
N ALA A 166 11.20 -22.75 -12.71
CA ALA A 166 10.97 -22.00 -13.94
C ALA A 166 11.53 -20.56 -13.87
N GLY A 167 11.57 -19.97 -12.66
CA GLY A 167 12.10 -18.63 -12.43
C GLY A 167 11.05 -17.52 -12.56
N GLY A 168 11.53 -16.27 -12.55
CA GLY A 168 10.66 -15.09 -12.53
C GLY A 168 10.12 -14.77 -11.13
N LEU A 169 9.11 -13.90 -11.05
CA LEU A 169 8.41 -13.61 -9.80
C LEU A 169 7.33 -14.66 -9.55
N VAL A 170 7.41 -15.33 -8.40
CA VAL A 170 6.47 -16.35 -7.94
C VAL A 170 5.74 -15.78 -6.72
N ASN A 171 4.52 -15.31 -6.96
CA ASN A 171 3.71 -14.68 -5.92
C ASN A 171 2.77 -15.70 -5.26
N LEU A 172 2.75 -15.69 -3.93
CA LEU A 172 1.87 -16.48 -3.07
C LEU A 172 0.96 -15.57 -2.25
N TYR A 173 -0.15 -16.12 -1.80
CA TYR A 173 -1.00 -15.47 -0.81
C TYR A 173 -1.11 -16.29 0.49
N TRP A 174 -1.46 -15.60 1.57
CA TRP A 174 -1.75 -16.19 2.87
C TRP A 174 -2.90 -15.45 3.54
N ILE A 175 -3.86 -16.19 4.11
CA ILE A 175 -4.93 -15.64 4.94
C ILE A 175 -4.82 -16.26 6.33
N GLY A 176 -4.71 -15.43 7.37
CA GLY A 176 -4.57 -15.92 8.74
C GLY A 176 -5.86 -16.47 9.35
N ARG A 177 -7.00 -16.04 8.82
CA ARG A 177 -8.31 -16.30 9.39
C ARG A 177 -9.40 -16.25 8.33
N VAL A 178 -10.28 -17.24 8.36
CA VAL A 178 -11.51 -17.23 7.58
C VAL A 178 -12.67 -17.39 8.56
N ASN A 179 -13.55 -16.40 8.64
CA ASN A 179 -14.59 -16.31 9.66
C ASN A 179 -14.00 -16.40 11.08
N ASP A 180 -14.37 -17.37 11.91
CA ASP A 180 -13.79 -17.61 13.25
C ASP A 180 -12.67 -18.67 13.28
N ALA A 181 -12.39 -19.31 12.14
CA ALA A 181 -11.39 -20.35 12.05
C ALA A 181 -10.01 -19.75 11.76
N THR A 182 -9.01 -20.17 12.54
CA THR A 182 -7.62 -19.82 12.27
C THR A 182 -7.04 -20.79 11.25
N VAL A 183 -6.51 -20.25 10.16
CA VAL A 183 -5.86 -21.04 9.11
C VAL A 183 -4.43 -21.37 9.54
N ARG A 184 -3.95 -22.57 9.20
CA ARG A 184 -2.56 -23.01 9.47
C ARG A 184 -1.76 -22.85 8.18
N HIS A 185 -0.49 -22.46 8.29
CA HIS A 185 0.42 -22.51 7.14
C HIS A 185 0.83 -23.95 6.84
N ASP A 186 1.20 -24.21 5.59
CA ASP A 186 1.88 -25.43 5.21
C ASP A 186 3.37 -25.36 5.56
N ARG A 187 3.83 -26.31 6.38
CA ARG A 187 5.21 -26.30 6.90
C ARG A 187 6.21 -26.78 5.86
N ASP A 188 5.78 -27.67 4.97
CA ASP A 188 6.66 -28.27 3.97
C ASP A 188 6.98 -27.24 2.88
N VAL A 189 6.02 -26.36 2.56
CA VAL A 189 6.23 -25.21 1.69
C VAL A 189 7.21 -24.19 2.29
N LEU A 190 7.06 -23.81 3.55
CA LEU A 190 8.01 -22.90 4.20
C LEU A 190 9.42 -23.48 4.24
N ALA A 191 9.54 -24.75 4.65
CA ALA A 191 10.83 -25.45 4.68
C ALA A 191 11.50 -25.48 3.30
N TYR A 192 10.71 -25.74 2.24
CA TYR A 192 11.22 -25.66 0.88
C TYR A 192 11.74 -24.26 0.52
N LEU A 193 10.99 -23.20 0.81
CA LEU A 193 11.42 -21.82 0.51
C LEU A 193 12.71 -21.45 1.26
N ASP A 194 12.87 -21.91 2.50
CA ASP A 194 14.06 -21.70 3.32
C ASP A 194 15.27 -22.51 2.82
N GLU A 195 15.07 -23.65 2.16
CA GLU A 195 16.14 -24.52 1.64
C GLU A 195 16.46 -24.29 0.15
N ALA A 196 15.51 -23.76 -0.63
CA ALA A 196 15.65 -23.63 -2.08
C ALA A 196 16.83 -22.74 -2.47
N PRO A 197 17.76 -23.21 -3.33
CA PRO A 197 18.85 -22.36 -3.82
C PRO A 197 18.31 -21.36 -4.85
N ASN A 198 19.06 -20.28 -5.07
CA ASN A 198 18.79 -19.32 -6.14
C ASN A 198 17.43 -18.58 -6.05
N VAL A 199 16.92 -18.38 -4.82
CA VAL A 199 15.65 -17.68 -4.55
C VAL A 199 15.89 -16.40 -3.77
N TRP A 200 15.33 -15.30 -4.26
CA TRP A 200 15.17 -14.06 -3.51
C TRP A 200 13.82 -14.06 -2.77
N LEU A 201 13.84 -14.13 -1.44
CA LEU A 201 12.65 -14.00 -0.59
C LEU A 201 12.40 -12.51 -0.34
N THR A 202 11.32 -11.98 -0.90
CA THR A 202 11.09 -10.53 -1.00
C THR A 202 9.62 -10.16 -0.83
N THR A 203 9.31 -8.87 -0.92
CA THR A 203 7.98 -8.29 -0.79
C THR A 203 7.58 -7.62 -2.11
N TRP A 204 6.29 -7.37 -2.32
CA TRP A 204 5.79 -6.69 -3.51
C TRP A 204 6.45 -5.34 -3.76
N GLY A 205 6.58 -4.50 -2.73
CA GLY A 205 7.19 -3.18 -2.83
C GLY A 205 8.70 -3.24 -3.10
N GLU A 206 9.40 -4.22 -2.52
CA GLU A 206 10.85 -4.42 -2.76
C GLU A 206 11.10 -4.97 -4.19
N ALA A 207 10.28 -5.92 -4.65
CA ALA A 207 10.31 -6.43 -6.03
C ALA A 207 10.01 -5.34 -7.06
N TRP A 208 8.94 -4.55 -6.85
CA TRP A 208 8.60 -3.43 -7.71
C TRP A 208 9.72 -2.39 -7.73
N SER A 209 10.27 -2.03 -6.57
CA SER A 209 11.34 -1.03 -6.46
C SER A 209 12.61 -1.49 -7.17
N SER A 210 12.94 -2.79 -7.06
CA SER A 210 14.07 -3.38 -7.79
C SER A 210 13.85 -3.37 -9.30
N TRP A 211 12.64 -3.70 -9.77
CA TRP A 211 12.31 -3.68 -11.20
C TRP A 211 12.26 -2.26 -11.78
N SER A 212 11.53 -1.35 -11.13
CA SER A 212 11.31 0.02 -11.62
C SER A 212 12.61 0.80 -11.61
N GLY A 213 13.46 0.57 -10.60
CA GLY A 213 14.76 1.17 -10.48
C GLY A 213 15.62 0.99 -11.74
N LYS A 214 15.66 -0.22 -12.33
CA LYS A 214 16.54 -0.53 -13.48
C LYS A 214 16.32 0.36 -14.69
N ARG A 215 15.12 0.94 -14.81
CA ARG A 215 14.75 1.81 -15.93
C ARG A 215 15.41 3.19 -15.85
N CYS A 216 16.06 3.50 -14.73
CA CYS A 216 16.36 4.85 -14.27
C CYS A 216 17.79 5.04 -13.75
N TYR A 217 18.64 4.01 -13.83
CA TYR A 217 19.98 4.02 -13.23
C TYR A 217 21.10 4.29 -14.21
N GLU A 218 22.07 5.05 -13.71
CA GLU A 218 23.39 5.20 -14.26
C GLU A 218 24.41 4.68 -13.24
N TYR A 219 25.65 4.48 -13.65
CA TYR A 219 26.72 4.18 -12.72
C TYR A 219 27.89 5.12 -12.99
N GLN A 220 28.63 5.45 -11.94
CA GLN A 220 29.95 6.05 -12.05
C GLN A 220 31.00 5.01 -11.69
N ARG A 221 32.09 5.04 -12.46
CA ARG A 221 33.23 4.16 -12.27
C ARG A 221 34.52 4.94 -12.42
N ASP A 222 35.42 4.78 -11.46
CA ASP A 222 36.78 5.31 -11.48
C ASP A 222 37.77 4.21 -11.11
N VAL A 223 39.00 4.30 -11.62
CA VAL A 223 40.00 3.24 -11.48
C VAL A 223 41.32 3.84 -11.02
N ALA A 224 41.92 3.23 -10.02
CA ALA A 224 43.26 3.58 -9.54
C ALA A 224 44.09 2.32 -9.30
N GLU A 225 45.41 2.46 -9.40
CA GLU A 225 46.34 1.43 -8.95
C GLU A 225 46.97 1.85 -7.63
N VAL A 226 46.84 0.99 -6.61
CA VAL A 226 47.35 1.24 -5.26
C VAL A 226 48.12 0.01 -4.80
N GLU A 227 49.40 0.18 -4.46
CA GLU A 227 50.26 -0.89 -3.92
C GLU A 227 50.31 -2.18 -4.78
N GLY A 228 50.25 -2.04 -6.11
CA GLY A 228 50.25 -3.20 -7.01
C GLY A 228 48.93 -3.97 -7.02
N LYS A 229 47.81 -3.28 -6.72
CA LYS A 229 46.43 -3.77 -6.87
C LYS A 229 45.60 -2.74 -7.63
N THR A 230 44.63 -3.21 -8.41
CA THR A 230 43.61 -2.38 -9.04
C THR A 230 42.48 -2.13 -8.05
N VAL A 231 42.15 -0.87 -7.83
CA VAL A 231 41.01 -0.42 -7.02
C VAL A 231 40.00 0.24 -7.96
N ILE A 232 38.80 -0.33 -8.00
CA ILE A 232 37.69 0.16 -8.82
C ILE A 232 36.70 0.83 -7.87
N THR A 233 36.53 2.14 -8.00
CA THR A 233 35.47 2.88 -7.30
C THR A 233 34.20 2.77 -8.13
N PHE A 234 33.13 2.24 -7.55
CA PHE A 234 31.84 2.05 -8.18
C PHE A 234 30.75 2.75 -7.38
N GLU A 235 29.86 3.47 -8.06
CA GLU A 235 28.68 4.09 -7.46
C GLU A 235 27.48 3.91 -8.38
N SER A 236 26.40 3.30 -7.87
CA SER A 236 25.10 3.27 -8.55
C SER A 236 24.40 4.61 -8.34
N LYS A 237 23.97 5.26 -9.42
CA LYS A 237 23.36 6.59 -9.40
C LYS A 237 21.93 6.54 -9.94
N GLU A 238 21.10 7.36 -9.32
CA GLU A 238 19.76 7.64 -9.80
C GLU A 238 19.75 8.91 -10.64
N THR A 239 19.16 8.85 -11.82
CA THR A 239 19.08 10.01 -12.74
C THR A 239 18.15 11.11 -12.21
N GLU A 240 18.45 12.37 -12.55
CA GLU A 240 17.62 13.52 -12.14
C GLU A 240 16.18 13.43 -12.66
N VAL A 241 15.99 12.81 -13.84
CA VAL A 241 14.67 12.57 -14.42
C VAL A 241 13.83 11.70 -13.48
N CYS A 242 14.40 10.66 -12.91
CA CYS A 242 13.65 9.73 -12.07
C CYS A 242 13.30 10.34 -10.71
N ARG A 243 14.19 11.16 -10.13
CA ARG A 243 13.86 11.97 -8.95
C ARG A 243 12.74 13.00 -9.18
N SER A 244 12.59 13.47 -10.41
CA SER A 244 11.59 14.51 -10.74
C SER A 244 10.20 13.96 -11.05
N VAL A 245 10.11 12.68 -11.42
CA VAL A 245 8.86 12.03 -11.83
C VAL A 245 8.15 11.36 -10.65
N PHE A 246 8.91 10.98 -9.63
CA PHE A 246 8.42 10.17 -8.54
C PHE A 246 8.69 10.87 -7.20
N ASP A 247 7.64 11.42 -6.58
CA ASP A 247 7.66 11.93 -5.20
C ASP A 247 7.99 10.74 -4.25
N GLU A 248 9.27 10.49 -4.03
CA GLU A 248 9.81 9.48 -3.09
C GLU A 248 9.67 8.00 -3.54
N LEU A 249 9.43 7.74 -4.82
CA LEU A 249 9.44 6.38 -5.41
C LEU A 249 10.58 6.20 -6.43
N PRO A 250 11.12 4.99 -6.62
CA PRO A 250 10.94 3.79 -5.80
C PRO A 250 11.67 3.87 -4.45
N TRP A 251 11.42 2.89 -3.58
CA TRP A 251 12.30 2.72 -2.41
C TRP A 251 13.73 2.47 -2.88
N ASN A 252 14.71 3.05 -2.18
CA ASN A 252 16.13 2.79 -2.48
C ASN A 252 16.51 1.40 -1.96
N VAL A 253 16.35 0.39 -2.80
CA VAL A 253 16.69 -1.01 -2.52
C VAL A 253 18.04 -1.38 -3.16
N PRO A 254 18.81 -2.33 -2.60
CA PRO A 254 20.09 -2.72 -3.16
C PRO A 254 19.96 -3.28 -4.58
N SER A 255 20.63 -2.62 -5.53
CA SER A 255 20.71 -3.04 -6.92
C SER A 255 21.89 -3.98 -7.11
N THR A 256 21.67 -5.10 -7.80
CA THR A 256 22.71 -6.11 -8.04
C THR A 256 23.31 -5.96 -9.43
N TRP A 257 24.63 -5.85 -9.48
CA TRP A 257 25.43 -5.62 -10.68
C TRP A 257 26.40 -6.77 -10.90
N LEU A 258 26.57 -7.15 -12.16
CA LEU A 258 27.58 -8.11 -12.61
C LEU A 258 28.77 -7.33 -13.18
N ILE A 259 29.94 -7.54 -12.60
CA ILE A 259 31.17 -6.87 -12.99
C ILE A 259 32.19 -7.94 -13.38
N ASP A 260 32.68 -7.87 -14.62
CA ASP A 260 33.80 -8.69 -15.05
C ASP A 260 35.11 -8.08 -14.54
N VAL A 261 35.94 -8.92 -13.96
CA VAL A 261 37.28 -8.58 -13.45
C VAL A 261 38.36 -9.47 -14.08
N GLU A 262 38.11 -9.98 -15.28
CA GLU A 262 39.04 -10.79 -16.09
C GLU A 262 39.51 -12.06 -15.35
N GLY A 263 38.62 -12.66 -14.55
CA GLY A 263 38.94 -13.83 -13.73
C GLY A 263 39.87 -13.56 -12.53
N ALA A 264 40.27 -12.31 -12.29
CA ALA A 264 41.11 -11.96 -11.15
C ALA A 264 40.35 -12.04 -9.82
N SER A 265 41.01 -12.49 -8.75
CA SER A 265 40.36 -12.62 -7.45
C SER A 265 40.09 -11.26 -6.80
N VAL A 266 38.85 -11.00 -6.41
CA VAL A 266 38.47 -9.82 -5.61
C VAL A 266 38.83 -10.08 -4.15
N SER A 267 39.59 -9.17 -3.54
CA SER A 267 40.08 -9.33 -2.17
C SER A 267 39.15 -8.74 -1.12
N GLU A 268 38.59 -7.57 -1.40
CA GLU A 268 37.62 -6.90 -0.53
C GLU A 268 36.81 -5.88 -1.34
N VAL A 269 35.61 -5.61 -0.85
CA VAL A 269 34.83 -4.44 -1.22
C VAL A 269 34.59 -3.62 0.04
N SER A 270 34.89 -2.32 0.00
CA SER A 270 34.73 -1.41 1.14
C SER A 270 34.01 -0.13 0.77
N THR A 271 33.32 0.50 1.71
CA THR A 271 32.66 1.80 1.48
C THR A 271 33.71 2.87 1.20
N HIS A 272 33.54 3.59 0.08
CA HIS A 272 34.47 4.63 -0.36
C HIS A 272 34.69 5.68 0.73
N GLY A 273 35.96 6.03 0.99
CA GLY A 273 36.35 6.99 2.03
C GLY A 273 36.33 6.43 3.46
N THR A 274 36.03 5.15 3.66
CA THR A 274 36.06 4.48 4.97
C THR A 274 36.77 3.13 4.89
N SER A 275 37.00 2.49 6.05
CA SER A 275 37.49 1.11 6.13
C SER A 275 36.38 0.08 6.39
N LEU A 276 35.11 0.47 6.25
CA LEU A 276 33.98 -0.44 6.44
C LEU A 276 33.89 -1.41 5.27
N ARG A 277 34.00 -2.70 5.56
CA ARG A 277 33.92 -3.76 4.55
C ARG A 277 32.48 -4.19 4.33
N LEU A 278 32.12 -4.40 3.08
CA LEU A 278 30.84 -4.99 2.72
C LEU A 278 30.88 -6.51 2.98
N PRO A 279 29.80 -7.08 3.53
CA PRO A 279 29.73 -8.50 3.84
C PRO A 279 29.62 -9.35 2.56
N SER A 280 29.88 -10.66 2.71
CA SER A 280 29.54 -11.60 1.65
C SER A 280 28.03 -11.76 1.54
N ILE A 281 27.53 -11.89 0.31
CA ILE A 281 26.14 -12.24 0.01
C ILE A 281 25.98 -13.66 -0.54
N GLU A 282 26.98 -14.53 -0.40
CA GLU A 282 26.86 -15.93 -0.84
C GLU A 282 25.70 -16.62 -0.09
N GLY A 283 24.74 -17.18 -0.84
CA GLY A 283 23.57 -17.86 -0.27
C GLY A 283 22.51 -16.95 0.36
N GLU A 284 22.72 -15.63 0.40
CA GLU A 284 21.75 -14.70 1.00
C GLU A 284 20.48 -14.61 0.16
N LYS A 285 19.33 -14.75 0.84
CA LYS A 285 18.00 -14.76 0.23
C LYS A 285 17.22 -13.47 0.43
N VAL A 286 17.61 -12.63 1.39
CA VAL A 286 16.95 -11.35 1.66
C VAL A 286 17.87 -10.24 1.18
N ALA A 287 17.31 -9.22 0.54
CA ALA A 287 18.12 -8.16 -0.06
C ALA A 287 19.00 -7.47 0.99
N LYS A 288 20.28 -7.26 0.68
CA LYS A 288 21.21 -6.50 1.51
C LYS A 288 22.40 -6.06 0.67
N GLU A 289 23.11 -5.04 1.13
CA GLU A 289 24.37 -4.68 0.48
C GLU A 289 25.45 -5.72 0.77
N GLY A 290 26.27 -5.99 -0.24
CA GLY A 290 27.35 -6.95 -0.13
C GLY A 290 27.85 -7.44 -1.48
N TRP A 291 28.74 -8.40 -1.46
CA TRP A 291 29.33 -8.92 -2.69
C TRP A 291 29.69 -10.41 -2.60
N ARG A 292 29.82 -11.05 -3.76
CA ARG A 292 30.38 -12.40 -3.90
C ARG A 292 31.01 -12.54 -5.27
N GLN A 293 31.92 -13.49 -5.42
CA GLN A 293 32.53 -13.78 -6.72
C GLN A 293 32.09 -15.17 -7.19
N GLN A 294 31.59 -15.25 -8.43
CA GLN A 294 31.20 -16.49 -9.07
C GLN A 294 32.42 -17.29 -9.51
N ALA A 295 32.22 -18.59 -9.79
CA ALA A 295 33.30 -19.51 -10.15
C ALA A 295 33.98 -19.16 -11.49
N ASP A 296 33.29 -18.44 -12.36
CA ASP A 296 33.80 -17.93 -13.64
C ASP A 296 34.62 -16.64 -13.49
N GLY A 297 34.69 -16.07 -12.28
CA GLY A 297 35.38 -14.83 -11.98
C GLY A 297 34.50 -13.59 -11.93
N THR A 298 33.22 -13.68 -12.30
CA THR A 298 32.29 -12.55 -12.30
C THR A 298 32.01 -12.09 -10.87
N LEU A 299 32.18 -10.80 -10.60
CA LEU A 299 31.81 -10.17 -9.34
C LEU A 299 30.33 -9.83 -9.34
N VAL A 300 29.60 -10.34 -8.36
CA VAL A 300 28.22 -9.97 -8.05
C VAL A 300 28.25 -8.95 -6.92
N LEU A 301 27.88 -7.71 -7.20
CA LEU A 301 27.89 -6.60 -6.25
C LEU A 301 26.47 -6.09 -6.04
N SER A 302 25.98 -6.11 -4.80
CA SER A 302 24.70 -5.51 -4.42
C SER A 302 24.92 -4.26 -3.58
N VAL A 303 24.47 -3.10 -4.06
CA VAL A 303 24.66 -1.80 -3.40
C VAL A 303 23.45 -0.89 -3.58
N LEU A 304 23.22 -0.02 -2.60
CA LEU A 304 22.23 1.04 -2.66
C LEU A 304 22.66 2.15 -3.63
N ASN A 305 21.68 2.86 -4.17
CA ASN A 305 21.98 4.03 -4.97
C ASN A 305 22.58 5.14 -4.10
N GLY A 306 23.62 5.79 -4.61
CA GLY A 306 24.41 6.81 -3.92
C GLY A 306 25.47 6.24 -2.96
N HIS A 307 25.54 4.92 -2.76
CA HIS A 307 26.58 4.31 -1.94
C HIS A 307 27.79 3.94 -2.80
N ALA A 308 28.80 4.81 -2.79
CA ALA A 308 30.06 4.55 -3.47
C ALA A 308 30.90 3.51 -2.71
N VAL A 309 31.44 2.52 -3.43
CA VAL A 309 32.27 1.44 -2.89
C VAL A 309 33.57 1.27 -3.67
N ASN A 310 34.61 0.79 -3.00
CA ASN A 310 35.91 0.45 -3.56
C ASN A 310 36.05 -1.07 -3.65
N ILE A 311 36.25 -1.58 -4.86
CA ILE A 311 36.48 -2.99 -5.16
C ILE A 311 37.99 -3.17 -5.35
N THR A 312 38.63 -3.92 -4.45
CA THR A 312 40.08 -4.16 -4.49
C THR A 312 40.37 -5.52 -5.11
N VAL A 313 41.00 -5.53 -6.28
CA VAL A 313 41.33 -6.75 -7.04
C VAL A 313 42.82 -7.08 -6.90
N ASN A 314 43.15 -8.37 -6.70
CA ASN A 314 44.54 -8.84 -6.55
C ASN A 314 45.28 -8.97 -7.89
N ALA A 315 45.15 -7.97 -8.77
CA ALA A 315 45.85 -7.88 -10.04
C ALA A 315 46.06 -6.40 -10.39
N THR A 316 46.92 -6.13 -11.37
CA THR A 316 47.21 -4.78 -11.89
C THR A 316 46.92 -4.73 -13.38
N GLY A 317 46.49 -3.57 -13.88
CA GLY A 317 46.20 -3.39 -15.30
C GLY A 317 45.12 -4.30 -15.87
N ILE A 318 44.21 -4.82 -15.04
CA ILE A 318 43.10 -5.66 -15.53
C ILE A 318 42.08 -4.83 -16.29
N GLU A 319 41.61 -5.39 -17.40
CA GLU A 319 40.39 -4.89 -18.02
C GLU A 319 39.20 -5.32 -17.15
N HIS A 320 38.23 -4.43 -17.01
CA HIS A 320 37.02 -4.72 -16.26
C HIS A 320 35.85 -4.02 -16.93
N ASP A 321 34.69 -4.64 -16.85
CA ASP A 321 33.48 -4.13 -17.48
C ASP A 321 32.26 -4.43 -16.62
N ILE A 322 31.23 -3.59 -16.76
CA ILE A 322 29.94 -3.80 -16.12
C ILE A 322 29.08 -4.55 -17.12
N LEU A 323 28.89 -5.84 -16.87
CA LEU A 323 28.21 -6.75 -17.79
C LEU A 323 26.71 -6.44 -17.85
N ALA A 324 26.08 -6.34 -16.69
CA ALA A 324 24.64 -6.12 -16.56
C ALA A 324 24.24 -5.74 -15.14
N GLN A 325 23.03 -5.21 -15.01
CA GLN A 325 22.26 -5.25 -13.77
C GLN A 325 21.39 -6.51 -13.78
N THR A 326 21.38 -7.29 -12.70
CA THR A 326 20.64 -8.56 -12.66
C THR A 326 19.15 -8.33 -12.48
N GLU A 327 18.33 -9.30 -12.91
CA GLU A 327 16.89 -9.20 -12.75
C GLU A 327 16.46 -9.29 -11.28
N PHE A 328 17.07 -10.17 -10.50
CA PHE A 328 16.77 -10.33 -9.09
C PHE A 328 18.02 -10.13 -8.24
N PHE A 329 17.80 -9.84 -6.95
CA PHE A 329 18.86 -9.72 -5.96
C PHE A 329 19.81 -10.92 -6.04
N ASN A 330 21.11 -10.65 -5.87
CA ASN A 330 22.15 -11.68 -5.76
C ASN A 330 22.28 -12.61 -6.99
N ASN A 331 21.75 -12.20 -8.14
CA ASN A 331 21.66 -13.01 -9.36
C ASN A 331 20.87 -14.32 -9.16
N HIS A 332 19.86 -14.29 -8.30
CA HIS A 332 18.89 -15.37 -8.14
C HIS A 332 18.04 -15.53 -9.41
N SER A 333 17.57 -16.75 -9.70
CA SER A 333 16.74 -17.04 -10.88
C SER A 333 15.25 -16.77 -10.62
N ALA A 334 14.83 -16.84 -9.36
CA ALA A 334 13.46 -16.59 -8.94
C ALA A 334 13.40 -15.56 -7.81
N ALA A 335 12.31 -14.81 -7.78
CA ALA A 335 11.90 -14.00 -6.64
C ALA A 335 10.57 -14.51 -6.11
N VAL A 336 10.45 -14.70 -4.80
CA VAL A 336 9.24 -15.19 -4.17
C VAL A 336 8.67 -14.11 -3.27
N THR A 337 7.40 -13.77 -3.49
CA THR A 337 6.65 -12.83 -2.65
C THR A 337 5.49 -13.52 -1.98
N VAL A 338 5.17 -13.09 -0.76
CA VAL A 338 3.99 -13.57 -0.04
C VAL A 338 3.15 -12.41 0.43
N ALA A 339 1.90 -12.33 -0.02
CA ALA A 339 0.94 -11.37 0.47
C ALA A 339 0.10 -11.94 1.59
N GLY A 340 0.15 -11.30 2.76
CA GLY A 340 -0.76 -11.59 3.86
C GLY A 340 -2.04 -10.77 3.71
N HIS A 341 -3.14 -11.40 3.34
CA HIS A 341 -4.43 -10.72 3.16
C HIS A 341 -5.20 -10.60 4.48
N GLU A 342 -5.99 -9.52 4.59
CA GLU A 342 -6.92 -9.25 5.68
C GLU A 342 -6.29 -9.35 7.09
N THR A 343 -5.13 -8.71 7.30
CA THR A 343 -4.43 -8.81 8.59
C THR A 343 -4.93 -7.77 9.59
N THR A 344 -6.08 -8.05 10.22
CA THR A 344 -6.67 -7.19 11.27
C THR A 344 -6.00 -7.30 12.65
N ASP A 345 -5.07 -8.22 12.82
CA ASP A 345 -4.27 -8.43 14.03
C ASP A 345 -2.93 -9.02 13.61
N LEU A 346 -2.03 -8.16 13.12
CA LEU A 346 -0.78 -8.67 12.55
C LEU A 346 0.07 -9.37 13.62
N PHE A 347 0.03 -8.94 14.87
CA PHE A 347 0.77 -9.60 15.93
C PHE A 347 0.41 -11.09 16.02
N LYS A 348 -0.88 -11.42 16.02
CA LYS A 348 -1.33 -12.82 16.06
C LYS A 348 -0.93 -13.61 14.80
N TRP A 349 -0.92 -12.95 13.66
CA TRP A 349 -0.71 -13.52 12.34
C TRP A 349 0.76 -13.74 12.00
N ALA A 350 1.58 -12.70 12.15
CA ALA A 350 3.01 -12.72 11.87
C ALA A 350 3.82 -13.51 12.90
N LYS A 351 3.35 -13.63 14.16
CA LYS A 351 4.08 -14.35 15.23
C LYS A 351 4.49 -15.78 14.87
N ARG A 352 3.79 -16.39 13.91
CA ARG A 352 4.06 -17.76 13.44
C ARG A 352 5.26 -17.87 12.49
N PHE A 353 5.81 -16.75 12.05
CA PHE A 353 6.84 -16.65 11.03
C PHE A 353 8.06 -15.86 11.53
N VAL A 354 8.25 -15.72 12.85
CA VAL A 354 9.31 -14.87 13.44
C VAL A 354 10.61 -15.65 13.64
N ASP A 355 10.53 -16.89 14.14
CA ASP A 355 11.73 -17.60 14.63
C ASP A 355 12.26 -18.68 13.66
N ASP A 356 11.47 -19.09 12.66
CA ASP A 356 11.72 -20.34 11.93
C ASP A 356 11.85 -20.17 10.39
N THR A 357 11.88 -18.94 9.84
CA THR A 357 11.86 -18.75 8.38
C THR A 357 12.46 -17.43 7.89
N ASP A 358 13.09 -17.47 6.72
CA ASP A 358 13.59 -16.30 5.99
C ASP A 358 12.52 -15.69 5.08
N VAL A 359 11.33 -16.28 4.98
CA VAL A 359 10.22 -15.78 4.15
C VAL A 359 9.78 -14.39 4.60
N ARG A 360 9.75 -13.47 3.64
CA ARG A 360 9.31 -12.08 3.81
C ARG A 360 7.89 -11.91 3.32
N PHE A 361 7.14 -11.06 4.02
CA PHE A 361 5.73 -10.85 3.74
C PHE A 361 5.45 -9.39 3.38
N THR A 362 4.58 -9.18 2.39
CA THR A 362 3.78 -7.96 2.26
C THR A 362 2.52 -8.16 3.07
N TRP A 363 2.47 -7.60 4.28
CA TRP A 363 1.29 -7.67 5.13
C TRP A 363 0.31 -6.58 4.73
N LEU A 364 -0.84 -6.97 4.19
CA LEU A 364 -1.90 -6.06 3.81
C LEU A 364 -2.75 -5.77 5.05
N VAL A 365 -2.44 -4.64 5.69
CA VAL A 365 -2.99 -4.23 6.97
C VAL A 365 -4.39 -3.64 6.80
N GLN A 366 -5.27 -3.97 7.74
CA GLN A 366 -6.57 -3.33 7.91
C GLN A 366 -6.78 -3.11 9.41
N PRO A 367 -7.20 -1.92 9.87
CA PRO A 367 -7.50 -1.73 11.27
C PRO A 367 -8.71 -2.57 11.68
N ARG A 368 -8.74 -2.97 12.95
CA ARG A 368 -9.82 -3.80 13.49
C ARG A 368 -11.16 -3.07 13.39
N PRO A 369 -12.21 -3.65 12.77
CA PRO A 369 -13.53 -3.04 12.77
C PRO A 369 -14.04 -2.84 14.20
N ALA A 370 -14.66 -1.70 14.48
CA ALA A 370 -15.31 -1.42 15.75
C ALA A 370 -16.46 -2.42 15.96
N GLU A 371 -16.73 -2.83 17.20
CA GLU A 371 -17.86 -3.71 17.45
C GLU A 371 -19.15 -3.04 16.95
N ALA A 372 -19.93 -3.77 16.15
CA ALA A 372 -21.10 -3.26 15.42
C ALA A 372 -22.17 -2.59 16.31
N ALA A 373 -22.08 -2.75 17.63
CA ALA A 373 -22.94 -2.09 18.60
C ALA A 373 -22.78 -0.56 18.65
N ASP A 374 -21.62 -0.02 18.27
CA ASP A 374 -21.30 1.41 18.46
C ASP A 374 -21.18 2.20 17.14
N ALA A 375 -21.09 1.52 16.00
CA ALA A 375 -20.96 2.15 14.68
C ALA A 375 -22.15 3.07 14.32
N TRP A 376 -23.34 2.89 14.91
CA TRP A 376 -24.52 3.75 14.66
C TRP A 376 -24.54 5.05 15.49
N ILE A 377 -23.74 5.13 16.56
CA ILE A 377 -23.75 6.25 17.52
C ILE A 377 -23.39 7.59 16.87
N PRO A 378 -22.35 7.70 16.02
CA PRO A 378 -22.04 8.96 15.32
C PRO A 378 -23.19 9.43 14.44
N TYR A 379 -23.85 8.50 13.73
CA TYR A 379 -25.01 8.82 12.89
C TYR A 379 -26.19 9.34 13.72
N ALA A 380 -26.44 8.75 14.90
CA ALA A 380 -27.46 9.23 15.81
C ALA A 380 -27.13 10.62 16.37
N VAL A 381 -25.87 10.89 16.73
CA VAL A 381 -25.44 12.19 17.24
C VAL A 381 -25.62 13.28 16.19
N VAL A 382 -25.21 13.05 14.94
CA VAL A 382 -25.42 14.00 13.83
C VAL A 382 -26.91 14.19 13.56
N GLY A 383 -27.68 13.10 13.49
CA GLY A 383 -29.13 13.15 13.28
C GLY A 383 -29.85 13.97 14.35
N VAL A 384 -29.56 13.74 15.62
CA VAL A 384 -30.12 14.49 16.76
C VAL A 384 -29.67 15.95 16.74
N SER A 385 -28.41 16.24 16.38
CA SER A 385 -27.88 17.60 16.30
C SER A 385 -28.55 18.42 15.18
N VAL A 386 -28.70 17.82 14.00
CA VAL A 386 -29.40 18.46 12.87
C VAL A 386 -30.88 18.65 13.21
N LEU A 387 -31.52 17.64 13.79
CA LEU A 387 -32.92 17.70 14.19
C LEU A 387 -33.17 18.78 15.25
N THR A 388 -32.30 18.89 16.26
CA THR A 388 -32.42 19.93 17.31
C THR A 388 -32.25 21.33 16.73
N VAL A 389 -31.33 21.54 15.78
CA VAL A 389 -31.22 22.82 15.07
C VAL A 389 -32.50 23.14 14.29
N PHE A 390 -33.08 22.17 13.58
CA PHE A 390 -34.33 22.37 12.86
C PHE A 390 -35.52 22.65 13.80
N ILE A 391 -35.57 21.98 14.95
CA ILE A 391 -36.58 22.23 15.99
C ILE A 391 -36.41 23.65 16.55
N MET A 392 -35.19 24.07 16.90
CA MET A 392 -34.92 25.43 17.37
C MET A 392 -35.28 26.49 16.32
N LEU A 393 -34.97 26.26 15.05
CA LEU A 393 -35.38 27.15 13.95
C LEU A 393 -36.90 27.20 13.77
N GLY A 394 -37.60 26.08 13.99
CA GLY A 394 -39.06 26.01 13.99
C GLY A 394 -39.69 26.79 15.15
N VAL A 395 -39.14 26.66 16.37
CA VAL A 395 -39.58 27.39 17.57
C VAL A 395 -39.36 28.89 17.40
N LEU A 396 -38.16 29.31 17.00
CA LEU A 396 -37.85 30.71 16.72
C LEU A 396 -38.76 31.28 15.63
N GLY A 397 -39.00 30.52 14.56
CA GLY A 397 -39.91 30.91 13.49
C GLY A 397 -41.35 31.13 13.97
N ARG A 398 -41.83 30.33 14.93
CA ARG A 398 -43.15 30.51 15.55
C ARG A 398 -43.21 31.74 16.46
N GLU A 399 -42.10 32.11 17.09
CA GLU A 399 -41.95 33.32 17.91
C GLU A 399 -41.68 34.58 17.06
N GLY A 400 -41.67 34.47 15.73
CA GLY A 400 -41.45 35.59 14.82
C GLY A 400 -39.99 36.00 14.66
N LEU A 401 -39.06 35.20 15.17
CA LEU A 401 -37.62 35.42 15.10
C LEU A 401 -36.96 34.45 14.10
N GLY A 402 -35.86 34.88 13.50
CA GLY A 402 -35.06 34.00 12.64
C GLY A 402 -35.59 33.76 11.21
N PRO A 403 -34.91 32.91 10.43
CA PRO A 403 -35.06 32.83 8.96
C PRO A 403 -36.41 32.27 8.49
N TRP A 404 -37.10 31.49 9.34
CA TRP A 404 -38.36 30.82 9.03
C TRP A 404 -39.61 31.58 9.50
N SER A 405 -39.43 32.73 10.14
CA SER A 405 -40.53 33.63 10.58
C SER A 405 -41.50 34.01 9.45
N SER A 406 -41.00 34.14 8.21
CA SER A 406 -41.82 34.46 7.03
C SER A 406 -42.69 33.29 6.54
N LEU A 407 -42.29 32.04 6.82
CA LEU A 407 -43.04 30.83 6.49
C LEU A 407 -44.15 30.56 7.51
N ALA A 408 -43.89 30.80 8.80
CA ALA A 408 -44.87 30.64 9.86
C ALA A 408 -46.00 31.68 9.80
N ASN A 409 -45.69 32.94 9.50
CA ASN A 409 -46.68 34.03 9.42
C ASN A 409 -47.59 33.97 8.18
N ARG A 410 -47.30 33.11 7.20
CA ARG A 410 -48.11 33.01 5.97
C ARG A 410 -49.47 32.32 6.20
N LYS A 411 -49.64 31.59 7.31
CA LYS A 411 -50.92 30.94 7.67
C LYS A 411 -51.92 31.86 8.38
N GLY A 412 -51.54 33.08 8.77
CA GLY A 412 -52.38 34.01 9.54
C GLY A 412 -53.19 35.03 8.71
N SER A 413 -53.00 35.12 7.40
CA SER A 413 -53.61 36.20 6.60
C SER A 413 -54.49 35.65 5.46
N LYS A 414 -55.64 35.07 5.81
CA LYS A 414 -56.85 35.06 4.99
C LYS A 414 -58.09 34.94 5.87
N LYS A 415 -58.58 36.08 6.35
CA LYS A 415 -60.01 36.35 6.57
C LYS A 415 -60.19 37.85 6.61
N ALA A 416 -60.39 38.43 5.43
CA ALA A 416 -60.99 39.75 5.28
C ALA A 416 -62.36 39.53 4.60
N PHE A 417 -63.37 40.11 5.24
CA PHE A 417 -64.79 40.12 4.94
C PHE A 417 -65.12 40.48 3.48
N SER A 418 -66.18 39.85 2.94
CA SER A 418 -67.11 40.49 2.03
C SER A 418 -68.53 40.21 2.54
N ASP A 419 -69.21 41.27 2.99
CA ASP A 419 -70.66 41.27 3.20
C ASP A 419 -71.34 41.26 1.83
N GLU A 420 -72.23 40.30 1.59
CA GLU A 420 -73.38 40.54 0.71
C GLU A 420 -74.63 39.84 1.26
N GLU A 421 -75.57 40.70 1.62
CA GLU A 421 -76.97 40.56 1.97
C GLU A 421 -77.77 39.34 1.46
N ASN A 422 -78.59 38.81 2.39
CA ASN A 422 -80.01 38.49 2.24
C ASN A 422 -80.49 37.78 0.96
N LYS A 423 -80.84 36.49 1.09
CA LYS A 423 -82.20 35.96 0.87
C LYS A 423 -82.30 34.44 1.16
N ARG A 424 -83.01 34.13 2.24
CA ARG A 424 -84.24 33.29 2.31
C ARG A 424 -84.23 31.85 1.73
N SER A 425 -84.82 30.95 2.54
CA SER A 425 -85.42 29.62 2.26
C SER A 425 -84.52 28.44 2.62
N LEU A 426 -84.67 27.80 3.79
CA LEU A 426 -85.72 26.87 4.29
C LEU A 426 -85.45 25.40 3.92
N ASP A 427 -85.71 24.57 4.94
CA ASP A 427 -85.86 23.11 5.01
C ASP A 427 -84.54 22.30 5.00
N ALA A 428 -84.07 21.73 6.12
CA ALA A 428 -84.66 20.76 7.08
C ALA A 428 -84.77 19.34 6.52
N ASP A 429 -83.86 18.51 7.03
CA ASP A 429 -84.03 17.15 7.55
C ASP A 429 -84.55 15.98 6.71
N GLU A 430 -83.94 14.84 7.06
CA GLU A 430 -84.43 13.46 7.06
C GLU A 430 -84.29 12.57 5.81
N GLU A 431 -83.42 11.57 6.00
CA GLU A 431 -83.64 10.12 5.80
C GLU A 431 -84.35 9.61 4.53
N ALA A 432 -83.66 8.76 3.76
CA ALA A 432 -83.96 7.33 3.66
C ALA A 432 -83.26 6.67 2.44
N GLU A 433 -82.75 5.46 2.68
CA GLU A 433 -82.24 4.41 1.77
C GLU A 433 -80.90 4.59 1.04
#